data_AF-A0A536BJ08-F1
#
_entry.id   AF-A0A536BJ08-F1
#
_cell.length_a   1.000
_cell.length_b   1.000
_cell.length_c   1.000
_cell.angle_alpha   90.00
_cell.angle_beta   90.00
_cell.angle_gamma   90.00
#
_symmetry.space_group_name_H-M   'P 1'
#
loop_
_entity.id
_entity.type
_entity.pdbx_description
1 polymer ?
#
loop_
_entity_poly.entity_id
_entity_poly.type
_entity_poly.pdbx_seq_one_letter_code
_entity_poly.pdbx_strand_id
1 'polypeptide(L)'
;MSAASTASPLYDRTARKAHQWSMVALVAAGLILQGIPGALLLTVAGVIMLAGRFWWPADVVRQLVWRVLEPAGILRRDEVHEDHETRRIARVLGGAIWLLAAASLLAGYPIVAWVLTLPIAVMVALDASLDFCALCF
;
A
#
# COMPACT_ATOMS: atom_id res chain seq x y z
N MET A 1 36.04 1.37 -19.41
CA MET A 1 34.85 1.95 -18.77
C MET A 1 33.70 0.98 -19.03
N SER A 2 33.41 0.08 -18.09
CA SER A 2 32.34 -0.92 -18.24
C SER A 2 30.98 -0.23 -18.18
N ALA A 3 30.16 -0.43 -19.21
CA ALA A 3 28.75 -0.08 -19.18
C ALA A 3 28.06 -0.96 -18.12
N ALA A 4 27.91 -0.42 -16.91
CA ALA A 4 27.01 -1.00 -15.93
C ALA A 4 25.60 -0.83 -16.50
N SER A 5 25.03 -1.90 -17.05
CA SER A 5 23.58 -1.95 -17.25
C SER A 5 22.95 -1.71 -15.89
N THR A 6 22.25 -0.60 -15.71
CA THR A 6 21.36 -0.38 -14.57
C THR A 6 20.23 -1.40 -14.68
N ALA A 7 20.52 -2.65 -14.32
CA ALA A 7 19.52 -3.70 -14.20
C ALA A 7 18.62 -3.29 -13.05
N SER A 8 17.39 -2.89 -13.36
CA SER A 8 16.39 -2.57 -12.34
C SER A 8 16.32 -3.74 -11.36
N PRO A 9 16.28 -3.50 -10.04
CA PRO A 9 16.31 -4.60 -9.10
C PRO A 9 15.07 -5.50 -9.28
N LEU A 10 15.26 -6.80 -9.15
CA LEU A 10 14.16 -7.77 -9.18
C LEU A 10 13.34 -7.65 -7.89
N TYR A 11 12.02 -7.45 -8.04
CA TYR A 11 11.10 -7.36 -6.92
C TYR A 11 9.96 -8.36 -7.05
N ASP A 12 9.58 -8.95 -5.91
CA ASP A 12 8.44 -9.83 -5.79
C ASP A 12 7.12 -9.06 -5.90
N ARG A 13 6.48 -9.18 -7.05
CA ARG A 13 5.19 -8.58 -7.39
C ARG A 13 4.04 -9.20 -6.62
N THR A 14 4.09 -10.49 -6.33
CA THR A 14 3.04 -11.19 -5.60
C THR A 14 2.93 -10.68 -4.18
N ALA A 15 4.07 -10.53 -3.49
CA ALA A 15 4.09 -9.94 -2.15
C ALA A 15 3.64 -8.48 -2.14
N ARG A 16 3.99 -7.69 -3.18
CA ARG A 16 3.52 -6.32 -3.34
C ARG A 16 1.99 -6.25 -3.46
N LYS A 17 1.40 -7.05 -4.36
CA LYS A 17 -0.05 -7.07 -4.58
C LYS A 17 -0.80 -7.49 -3.31
N ALA A 18 -0.28 -8.47 -2.58
CA ALA A 18 -0.84 -8.88 -1.29
C ALA A 18 -0.86 -7.73 -0.28
N HIS A 19 0.25 -6.99 -0.14
CA HIS A 19 0.29 -5.80 0.72
C HIS A 19 -0.72 -4.74 0.26
N GLN A 20 -0.80 -4.41 -1.03
CA GLN A 20 -1.74 -3.41 -1.54
C GLN A 20 -3.21 -3.80 -1.29
N TRP A 21 -3.58 -5.05 -1.57
CA TRP A 21 -4.92 -5.56 -1.29
C TRP A 21 -5.25 -5.55 0.20
N SER A 22 -4.29 -5.89 1.06
CA SER A 22 -4.49 -5.82 2.51
C SER A 22 -4.76 -4.39 2.99
N MET A 23 -4.04 -3.40 2.44
CA MET A 23 -4.23 -1.99 2.77
C MET A 23 -5.59 -1.49 2.28
N VAL A 24 -5.99 -1.86 1.05
CA VAL A 24 -7.31 -1.53 0.51
C VAL A 24 -8.43 -2.12 1.37
N ALA A 25 -8.29 -3.39 1.79
CA ALA A 25 -9.27 -4.03 2.66
C ALA A 25 -9.37 -3.33 4.02
N LEU A 26 -8.24 -2.94 4.60
CA LEU A 26 -8.18 -2.27 5.91
C LEU A 26 -8.82 -0.88 5.86
N VAL A 27 -8.58 -0.14 4.78
CA VAL A 27 -9.17 1.17 4.53
C VAL A 27 -10.67 1.07 4.23
N ALA A 28 -11.08 0.10 3.42
CA ALA A 28 -12.50 -0.16 3.14
C ALA A 28 -13.25 -0.50 4.44
N ALA A 29 -12.68 -1.36 5.28
CA ALA A 29 -13.23 -1.66 6.59
C ALA A 29 -13.32 -0.39 7.46
N GLY A 30 -12.28 0.46 7.46
CA GLY A 30 -12.29 1.71 8.21
C GLY A 30 -13.36 2.70 7.75
N LEU A 31 -13.60 2.79 6.44
CA LEU A 31 -14.70 3.58 5.88
C LEU A 31 -16.08 3.00 6.21
N ILE A 32 -16.23 1.69 6.34
CA ILE A 32 -17.52 1.09 6.73
C ILE A 32 -17.79 1.28 8.23
N LEU A 33 -16.78 1.07 9.07
CA LEU A 33 -16.90 1.15 10.53
C LEU A 33 -17.14 2.57 11.04
N GLN A 34 -16.59 3.60 10.36
CA GLN A 34 -16.68 5.01 10.74
C GLN A 34 -16.24 5.30 12.20
N GLY A 35 -16.31 6.57 12.62
CA GLY A 35 -15.99 7.00 13.99
C GLY A 35 -14.56 6.65 14.44
N ILE A 36 -14.39 6.39 15.75
CA ILE A 36 -13.11 5.99 16.34
C ILE A 36 -12.55 4.69 15.73
N PRO A 37 -13.32 3.58 15.57
CA PRO A 37 -12.76 2.35 15.01
C PRO A 37 -12.33 2.54 13.55
N GLY A 38 -13.09 3.31 12.76
CA GLY A 38 -12.72 3.66 11.39
C GLY A 38 -11.44 4.49 11.32
N ALA A 39 -11.33 5.53 12.14
CA ALA A 39 -10.14 6.38 12.22
C ALA A 39 -8.88 5.59 12.62
N LEU A 40 -9.01 4.64 13.55
CA LEU A 40 -7.91 3.75 13.93
C LEU A 40 -7.44 2.91 12.75
N LEU A 41 -8.36 2.31 11.98
CA LEU A 41 -8.00 1.53 10.81
C LEU A 41 -7.31 2.39 9.73
N LEU A 42 -7.84 3.57 9.40
CA LEU A 42 -7.19 4.47 8.45
C LEU A 42 -5.81 4.93 8.93
N THR A 43 -5.67 5.17 10.24
CA THR A 43 -4.39 5.54 10.85
C THR A 43 -3.40 4.38 10.74
N VAL A 44 -3.81 3.16 11.07
CA VAL A 44 -2.97 1.97 10.94
C VAL A 44 -2.55 1.76 9.48
N ALA A 45 -3.47 1.86 8.52
CA ALA A 45 -3.15 1.76 7.09
C ALA A 45 -2.14 2.83 6.65
N GLY A 46 -2.38 4.10 7.02
CA GLY A 46 -1.50 5.22 6.68
C GLY A 46 -0.12 5.09 7.30
N VAL A 47 -0.04 4.71 8.58
CA VAL A 47 1.22 4.43 9.29
C VAL A 47 1.96 3.28 8.64
N ILE A 48 1.30 2.18 8.27
CA ILE A 48 1.97 1.05 7.60
C ILE A 48 2.52 1.46 6.23
N MET A 49 1.74 2.22 5.44
CA MET A 49 2.21 2.74 4.16
C MET A 49 3.43 3.66 4.30
N LEU A 50 3.44 4.53 5.32
CA LEU A 50 4.58 5.41 5.63
C LEU A 50 5.77 4.64 6.21
N ALA A 51 5.54 3.66 7.08
CA ALA A 51 6.60 2.83 7.65
C ALA A 51 7.30 1.98 6.57
N GLY A 52 6.56 1.54 5.54
CA GLY A 52 7.13 0.87 4.37
C GLY A 52 8.17 1.71 3.60
N ARG A 53 8.19 3.04 3.78
CA ARG A 53 9.26 3.94 3.27
C ARG A 53 10.58 3.74 4.02
N PHE A 54 10.57 3.37 5.29
CA PHE A 54 11.80 3.30 6.09
C PHE A 54 12.19 1.86 6.42
N TRP A 55 11.23 0.93 6.40
CA TRP A 55 11.42 -0.41 6.92
C TRP A 55 10.85 -1.47 5.97
N TRP A 56 11.64 -1.83 4.95
CA TRP A 56 11.35 -2.92 4.02
C TRP A 56 11.05 -4.29 4.70
N PRO A 57 11.66 -4.64 5.87
CA PRO A 57 11.27 -5.83 6.62
C PRO A 57 10.07 -5.66 7.57
N ALA A 58 9.55 -4.46 7.87
CA ALA A 58 8.41 -4.32 8.80
C ALA A 58 7.04 -4.53 8.12
N ASP A 59 7.03 -4.84 6.82
CA ASP A 59 5.83 -5.16 6.08
C ASP A 59 5.32 -6.54 6.53
N VAL A 60 4.48 -6.54 7.57
CA VAL A 60 3.94 -7.73 8.24
C VAL A 60 3.21 -8.63 7.25
N VAL A 61 2.58 -8.03 6.23
CA VAL A 61 1.84 -8.74 5.19
C VAL A 61 2.81 -9.45 4.26
N ARG A 62 3.89 -8.79 3.87
CA ARG A 62 4.96 -9.43 3.11
C ARG A 62 5.67 -10.54 3.88
N GLN A 63 5.90 -10.36 5.19
CA GLN A 63 6.40 -11.44 6.03
C GLN A 63 5.42 -12.61 6.10
N LEU A 64 4.11 -12.36 6.17
CA LEU A 64 3.10 -13.41 6.14
C LEU A 64 3.12 -14.14 4.79
N VAL A 65 3.28 -13.42 3.68
CA VAL A 65 3.40 -14.02 2.35
C VAL A 65 4.63 -14.93 2.30
N TRP A 66 5.81 -14.44 2.68
CA TRP A 66 7.06 -15.20 2.59
C TRP A 66 7.18 -16.33 3.63
N ARG A 67 6.63 -16.16 4.84
CA ARG A 67 6.74 -17.18 5.90
C ARG A 67 5.60 -18.18 5.92
N VAL A 68 4.45 -17.85 5.35
CA VAL A 68 3.25 -18.69 5.45
C VAL A 68 2.70 -19.05 4.07
N LEU A 69 2.41 -18.07 3.21
CA LEU A 69 1.72 -18.36 1.94
C LEU A 69 2.64 -18.97 0.87
N GLU A 70 3.91 -18.57 0.83
CA GLU A 70 4.93 -19.10 -0.08
C GLU A 70 5.30 -20.55 0.28
N PRO A 71 5.65 -20.90 1.54
CA PRO A 71 5.90 -22.31 1.90
C PRO A 71 4.64 -23.18 1.85
N ALA A 72 3.44 -22.60 2.00
CA ALA A 72 2.18 -23.31 1.78
C ALA A 72 1.82 -23.51 0.30
N GLY A 73 2.62 -22.95 -0.64
CA GLY A 73 2.39 -23.09 -2.09
C GLY A 73 1.17 -22.34 -2.62
N ILE A 74 0.58 -21.46 -1.82
CA ILE A 74 -0.65 -20.71 -2.17
C ILE A 74 -0.30 -19.54 -3.11
N LEU A 75 0.82 -18.86 -2.87
CA LEU A 75 1.31 -17.75 -3.68
C LEU A 75 2.65 -18.14 -4.32
N ARG A 76 2.71 -18.10 -5.66
CA ARG A 76 3.98 -18.19 -6.39
C ARG A 76 4.64 -16.81 -6.45
N ARG A 77 5.94 -16.78 -6.16
CA ARG A 77 6.78 -15.60 -6.28
C ARG A 77 6.95 -15.23 -7.76
N ASP A 78 6.62 -13.99 -8.10
CA ASP A 78 6.77 -13.42 -9.45
C ASP A 78 7.76 -12.25 -9.37
N GLU A 79 8.95 -12.43 -9.94
CA GLU A 79 10.03 -11.42 -9.88
C GLU A 79 10.01 -10.57 -11.14
N VAL A 80 9.75 -9.28 -10.98
CA VAL A 80 9.66 -8.32 -12.09
C VAL A 80 10.62 -7.16 -11.86
N HIS A 81 11.24 -6.70 -12.95
CA HIS A 81 12.06 -5.49 -12.96
C HIS A 81 11.14 -4.27 -12.82
N GLU A 82 11.27 -3.52 -11.72
CA GLU A 82 10.42 -2.36 -11.47
C GLU A 82 11.19 -1.16 -10.94
N ASP A 83 10.74 0.03 -11.32
CA ASP A 83 11.19 1.28 -10.71
C ASP A 83 10.54 1.46 -9.33
N HIS A 84 11.35 1.20 -8.32
CA HIS A 84 10.93 1.21 -6.93
C HIS A 84 10.91 2.62 -6.32
N GLU A 85 11.57 3.60 -6.94
CA GLU A 85 11.70 4.95 -6.39
C GLU A 85 10.39 5.73 -6.57
N THR A 86 9.82 5.68 -7.77
CA THR A 86 8.54 6.31 -8.10
C THR A 86 7.37 5.72 -7.32
N ARG A 87 7.31 4.38 -7.19
CA ARG A 87 6.30 3.70 -6.34
C ARG A 87 6.43 4.05 -4.86
N ARG A 88 7.63 4.43 -4.40
CA ARG A 88 7.86 4.84 -3.01
C ARG A 88 7.19 6.18 -2.71
N ILE A 89 7.29 7.11 -3.64
CA ILE A 89 6.65 8.43 -3.56
C ILE A 89 5.13 8.26 -3.52
N ALA A 90 4.57 7.42 -4.39
CA ALA A 90 3.15 7.11 -4.42
C ALA A 90 2.65 6.56 -3.06
N ARG A 91 3.41 5.66 -2.43
CA ARG A 91 3.04 5.13 -1.10
C ARG A 91 3.06 6.19 0.00
N VAL A 92 4.06 7.07 0.00
CA VAL A 92 4.15 8.15 0.99
C VAL A 92 2.98 9.12 0.85
N LEU A 93 2.64 9.50 -0.38
CA LEU A 93 1.47 10.33 -0.67
C LEU A 93 0.17 9.67 -0.22
N GLY A 94 -0.06 8.42 -0.61
CA GLY A 94 -1.26 7.67 -0.22
C GLY A 94 -1.39 7.53 1.30
N GLY A 95 -0.29 7.16 1.98
CA GLY A 95 -0.26 7.03 3.44
C GLY A 95 -0.52 8.35 4.16
N ALA A 96 0.09 9.45 3.70
CA ALA A 96 -0.14 10.78 4.27
C ALA A 96 -1.60 11.24 4.11
N ILE A 97 -2.20 11.01 2.94
CA ILE A 97 -3.60 11.35 2.68
C ILE A 97 -4.54 10.52 3.56
N TRP A 98 -4.28 9.23 3.76
CA TRP A 98 -5.07 8.41 4.67
C TRP A 98 -4.94 8.81 6.14
N LEU A 99 -3.77 9.31 6.58
CA LEU A 99 -3.64 9.91 7.91
C LEU A 99 -4.46 11.19 8.05
N LEU A 100 -4.46 12.05 7.02
CA LEU A 100 -5.32 13.24 7.00
C LEU A 100 -6.81 12.85 7.01
N ALA A 101 -7.19 11.78 6.31
CA ALA A 101 -8.55 11.26 6.34
C ALA A 101 -8.93 10.65 7.70
N ALA A 102 -8.00 10.02 8.40
CA ALA A 102 -8.23 9.57 9.77
C ALA A 102 -8.45 10.76 10.72
N ALA A 103 -7.63 11.81 10.59
CA ALA A 103 -7.78 13.02 11.37
C ALA A 103 -9.11 13.74 11.10
N SER A 104 -9.57 13.78 9.84
CA SER A 104 -10.87 14.37 9.50
C SER A 104 -12.04 13.56 10.05
N LEU A 105 -11.94 12.22 10.08
CA LEU A 105 -12.88 11.33 10.77
C LEU A 105 -12.96 11.63 12.27
N LEU A 106 -11.82 11.81 12.94
CA LEU A 106 -11.76 12.17 14.37
C LEU A 106 -12.31 13.58 14.65
N ALA A 107 -12.12 14.51 13.71
CA ALA A 107 -12.66 15.86 13.79
C ALA A 107 -14.17 15.93 13.48
N GLY A 108 -14.83 14.80 13.19
CA GLY A 108 -16.26 14.73 12.92
C GLY A 108 -16.66 15.11 11.49
N TYR A 109 -15.72 15.10 10.54
CA TYR A 109 -15.96 15.37 9.12
C TYR A 109 -15.88 14.07 8.28
N PRO A 110 -16.83 13.14 8.41
CA PRO A 110 -16.77 11.86 7.71
C PRO A 110 -16.79 12.02 6.20
N ILE A 111 -17.54 12.99 5.66
CA ILE A 111 -17.63 13.25 4.22
C ILE A 111 -16.23 13.56 3.64
N VAL A 112 -15.43 14.36 4.35
CA VAL A 112 -14.06 14.70 3.91
C VAL A 112 -13.19 13.45 3.90
N ALA A 113 -13.30 12.58 4.92
CA ALA A 113 -12.57 11.32 4.97
C ALA A 113 -12.91 10.43 3.77
N TRP A 114 -14.18 10.31 3.39
CA TRP A 114 -14.61 9.56 2.21
C TRP A 114 -14.02 10.12 0.92
N VAL A 115 -14.12 11.45 0.72
CA VAL A 115 -13.59 12.12 -0.47
C VAL A 115 -12.08 11.97 -0.61
N LEU A 116 -11.34 12.01 0.49
CA LEU A 116 -9.89 11.82 0.49
C LEU A 116 -9.48 10.35 0.29
N THR A 117 -10.22 9.44 0.90
CA THR A 117 -9.82 8.03 1.00
C THR A 117 -10.19 7.23 -0.23
N LEU A 118 -11.40 7.44 -0.77
CA LEU A 118 -11.97 6.61 -1.83
C LEU A 118 -11.18 6.69 -3.14
N PRO A 119 -10.77 7.87 -3.66
CA PRO A 119 -9.95 7.95 -4.87
C PRO A 119 -8.59 7.27 -4.70
N ILE A 120 -7.96 7.43 -3.54
CA ILE A 120 -6.66 6.80 -3.23
C ILE A 120 -6.82 5.29 -3.12
N ALA A 121 -7.88 4.79 -2.47
CA ALA A 121 -8.16 3.37 -2.37
C ALA A 121 -8.40 2.74 -3.76
N VAL A 122 -9.15 3.42 -4.63
CA VAL A 122 -9.34 3.01 -6.03
C VAL A 122 -8.01 2.98 -6.78
N MET A 123 -7.17 4.01 -6.63
CA MET A 123 -5.86 4.05 -7.27
C MET A 123 -4.94 2.92 -6.80
N VAL A 124 -4.92 2.61 -5.49
CA VAL A 124 -4.14 1.49 -4.94
C VAL A 124 -4.68 0.15 -5.42
N ALA A 125 -6.01 0.00 -5.54
CA ALA A 125 -6.62 -1.21 -6.08
C ALA A 125 -6.27 -1.41 -7.57
N LEU A 126 -6.32 -0.34 -8.37
CA LEU A 126 -5.91 -0.36 -9.77
C LEU A 126 -4.43 -0.70 -9.92
N ASP A 127 -3.56 -0.17 -9.06
CA ASP A 127 -2.13 -0.54 -9.05
C ASP A 127 -1.94 -2.03 -8.69
N ALA A 128 -2.73 -2.57 -7.77
CA ALA A 128 -2.67 -3.98 -7.42
C ALA A 128 -3.18 -4.90 -8.54
N SER A 129 -4.25 -4.50 -9.24
CA SER A 129 -4.88 -5.33 -10.27
C SER A 129 -4.20 -5.22 -11.64
N LEU A 130 -3.87 -3.99 -12.07
CA LEU A 130 -3.37 -3.68 -13.41
C LEU A 130 -1.88 -3.34 -13.44
N ASP A 131 -1.23 -3.24 -12.28
CA ASP A 131 0.15 -2.74 -12.13
C ASP A 131 0.35 -1.33 -12.67
N PHE A 132 -0.77 -0.61 -12.76
CA PHE A 132 -0.86 0.76 -13.22
C PHE A 132 -0.65 1.71 -12.03
N CYS A 133 0.53 2.33 -12.01
CA CYS A 133 0.82 3.43 -11.12
C CYS A 133 0.78 4.73 -11.92
N ALA A 134 -0.20 5.60 -11.64
CA ALA A 134 -0.42 6.84 -12.39
C ALA A 134 0.78 7.82 -12.35
N LEU A 135 1.70 7.62 -11.41
CA LEU A 135 2.94 8.41 -11.25
C LEU A 135 4.15 7.82 -11.99
N CYS A 136 4.04 6.62 -12.57
CA CYS A 136 5.15 5.88 -13.21
C CYS A 136 5.18 6.03 -14.74
N PHE A 137 4.81 7.20 -15.27
CA PHE A 137 4.82 7.51 -16.71
C PHE A 137 6.06 8.31 -17.12
#